data_AF-A0A724WPD2-F1
#
_entry.id   AF-A0A724WPD2-F1
#
_cell.length_a   1.000
_cell.length_b   1.000
_cell.length_c   1.000
_cell.angle_alpha   90.00
_cell.angle_beta   90.00
_cell.angle_gamma   90.00
#
_symmetry.space_group_name_H-M   'P 1'
#
loop_
_entity.id
_entity.type
_entity.pdbx_description
1 polymer ?
#
loop_
_entity_poly.entity_id
_entity_poly.type
_entity_poly.pdbx_seq_one_letter_code
_entity_poly.pdbx_strand_id
1 'polypeptide(L)'
;MKTSGAFRRKMESRHLIMLSLGGVIGTGLFLSTGYTLEQAGRVGTILSYLIGAVVVYLVMLSLGELAVHMPETGSFHKYATKYIG
;
A
#
# COMPACT_ATOMS: atom_id res chain seq x y z
N MET A 1 10.10 -28.75 -24.16
CA MET A 1 8.97 -28.23 -24.95
C MET A 1 8.09 -27.41 -24.01
N LYS A 2 7.97 -26.09 -24.26
CA LYS A 2 7.29 -25.10 -23.38
C LYS A 2 5.77 -25.31 -23.40
N THR A 3 5.19 -25.67 -22.26
CA THR A 3 3.75 -25.43 -21.98
C THR A 3 3.66 -24.53 -20.76
N SER A 4 3.91 -23.24 -20.97
CA SER A 4 3.57 -22.21 -20.00
C SER A 4 2.33 -21.51 -20.54
N GLY A 5 1.17 -21.82 -19.97
CA GLY A 5 -0.09 -21.17 -20.33
C GLY A 5 0.10 -19.66 -20.33
N ALA A 6 -0.16 -19.02 -21.47
CA ALA A 6 0.02 -17.58 -21.63
C ALA A 6 -0.91 -16.85 -20.66
N PHE A 7 -0.35 -16.33 -19.56
CA PHE A 7 -1.08 -15.50 -18.61
C PHE A 7 -1.51 -14.23 -19.34
N ARG A 8 -2.80 -14.12 -19.63
CA ARG A 8 -3.36 -12.91 -20.23
C ARG A 8 -3.31 -11.79 -19.19
N ARG A 9 -2.31 -10.92 -19.30
CA ARG A 9 -2.15 -9.70 -18.51
C ARG A 9 -3.27 -8.72 -18.89
N LYS A 10 -4.48 -8.96 -18.35
CA LYS A 10 -5.70 -8.16 -18.55
C LYS A 10 -6.01 -7.21 -17.38
N MET A 11 -5.14 -7.13 -16.39
CA MET A 11 -5.32 -6.17 -15.30
C MET A 11 -4.97 -4.77 -15.76
N GLU A 12 -5.99 -4.00 -16.08
CA GLU A 12 -5.88 -2.57 -16.32
C GLU A 12 -5.64 -1.79 -15.02
N SER A 13 -5.08 -0.60 -15.15
CA SER A 13 -4.82 0.34 -14.06
C SER A 13 -6.06 0.60 -13.20
N ARG A 14 -7.26 0.59 -13.80
CA ARG A 14 -8.53 0.74 -13.06
C ARG A 14 -8.74 -0.36 -12.01
N HIS A 15 -8.37 -1.60 -12.32
CA HIS A 15 -8.54 -2.73 -11.42
C HIS A 15 -7.53 -2.68 -10.28
N LEU A 16 -6.30 -2.22 -10.55
CA LEU A 16 -5.28 -1.98 -9.54
C LEU A 16 -5.73 -0.92 -8.53
N ILE A 17 -6.30 0.19 -9.02
CA ILE A 17 -6.83 1.25 -8.17
C ILE A 17 -8.00 0.73 -7.34
N MET A 18 -8.94 0.03 -7.95
CA MET A 18 -10.09 -0.56 -7.24
C MET A 18 -9.65 -1.54 -6.13
N LEU A 19 -8.64 -2.37 -6.40
CA LEU A 19 -8.08 -3.30 -5.42
C LEU A 19 -7.44 -2.55 -4.25
N SER A 20 -6.64 -1.52 -4.52
CA SER A 20 -6.00 -0.70 -3.48
C SER A 20 -7.03 0.02 -2.60
N LEU A 21 -8.05 0.64 -3.21
CA LEU A 21 -9.12 1.30 -2.47
C LEU A 21 -9.93 0.32 -1.63
N GLY A 22 -10.28 -0.85 -2.19
CA GLY A 22 -11.01 -1.88 -1.47
C GLY A 22 -10.25 -2.41 -0.26
N GLY A 23 -8.94 -2.62 -0.38
CA GLY A 23 -8.09 -3.03 0.74
C GLY A 23 -7.98 -1.98 1.84
N VAL A 24 -7.64 -0.74 1.48
CA VAL A 24 -7.39 0.34 2.45
C VAL A 24 -8.67 0.77 3.17
N ILE A 25 -9.78 0.95 2.43
CA ILE A 25 -11.04 1.38 3.02
C ILE A 25 -11.69 0.23 3.80
N GLY A 26 -11.68 -0.99 3.23
CA GLY A 26 -12.38 -2.14 3.81
C GLY A 26 -11.78 -2.63 5.13
N THR A 27 -10.53 -3.11 5.13
CA THR A 27 -9.92 -3.72 6.32
C THR A 27 -9.14 -2.72 7.16
N GLY A 28 -8.62 -1.64 6.56
CA GLY A 28 -7.85 -0.63 7.28
C GLY A 28 -8.75 0.36 8.01
N LEU A 29 -9.51 1.14 7.24
CA LEU A 29 -10.28 2.26 7.79
C LEU A 29 -11.47 1.79 8.62
N PHE A 30 -12.36 0.96 8.07
CA PHE A 30 -13.59 0.56 8.79
C PHE A 30 -13.33 -0.35 10.00
N LEU A 31 -12.43 -1.33 9.89
CA LEU A 31 -12.12 -2.23 11.01
C LEU A 31 -11.32 -1.53 12.13
N SER A 32 -10.36 -0.66 11.77
CA SER A 32 -9.48 -0.01 12.76
C SER A 32 -10.12 1.24 13.39
N THR A 33 -11.01 1.95 12.69
CA THR A 33 -11.66 3.15 13.24
C THR A 33 -12.45 2.82 14.50
N GLY A 34 -13.16 1.70 14.55
CA GLY A 34 -13.95 1.30 15.73
C GLY A 34 -13.09 1.17 17.00
N TYR A 35 -11.96 0.48 16.89
CA TYR A 35 -10.99 0.31 17.98
C TYR A 35 -10.30 1.62 18.37
N THR A 36 -9.92 2.41 17.37
CA THR A 36 -9.22 3.68 17.58
C THR A 36 -10.13 4.71 18.27
N LEU A 37 -11.43 4.73 17.92
CA LEU A 37 -12.43 5.61 18.53
C LEU A 37 -12.61 5.33 20.02
N GLU A 38 -12.61 4.05 20.41
CA GLU A 38 -12.76 3.63 21.81
C GLU A 38 -11.53 3.99 22.65
N GLN A 39 -10.32 3.83 22.10
CA GLN A 39 -9.07 4.08 22.84
C GLN A 39 -8.62 5.54 22.87
N ALA A 40 -8.66 6.21 21.72
CA ALA A 40 -8.12 7.57 21.57
C ALA A 40 -9.20 8.65 21.69
N GLY A 41 -10.48 8.27 21.68
CA GLY A 41 -11.61 9.20 21.64
C GLY A 41 -11.73 9.94 20.31
N ARG A 42 -12.73 10.82 20.19
CA ARG A 42 -13.07 11.53 18.94
C ARG A 42 -11.93 12.39 18.39
N VAL A 43 -11.26 13.15 19.25
CA VAL A 43 -10.17 14.06 18.83
C VAL A 43 -8.87 13.29 18.60
N GLY A 44 -8.56 12.31 19.45
CA GLY A 44 -7.36 11.50 19.32
C GLY A 44 -7.36 10.64 18.06
N THR A 45 -8.52 10.13 17.64
CA THR A 45 -8.66 9.35 16.39
C THR A 45 -8.36 10.19 15.15
N ILE A 46 -8.86 11.43 15.07
CA ILE A 46 -8.59 12.31 13.93
C ILE A 46 -7.09 12.62 13.87
N LEU A 47 -6.48 12.92 15.02
CA LEU A 47 -5.05 13.25 15.10
C LEU A 47 -4.17 12.05 14.74
N SER A 48 -4.51 10.84 15.21
CA SER A 48 -3.77 9.62 14.88
C SER A 48 -3.84 9.29 13.39
N TYR A 49 -5.02 9.45 12.76
CA TYR A 49 -5.15 9.28 11.31
C TYR A 49 -4.36 10.33 10.53
N LEU A 50 -4.32 11.58 10.99
CA LEU A 50 -3.53 12.64 10.36
C LEU A 50 -2.03 12.33 10.41
N ILE A 51 -1.51 11.99 11.58
CA ILE A 51 -0.09 11.64 11.75
C ILE A 51 0.25 10.39 10.95
N GLY A 52 -0.60 9.36 11.02
CA GLY A 52 -0.43 8.13 10.24
C GLY A 52 -0.42 8.39 8.74
N ALA A 53 -1.32 9.24 8.24
CA ALA A 53 -1.35 9.63 6.84
C ALA A 53 -0.08 10.34 6.39
N VAL A 54 0.48 11.23 7.23
CA VAL A 54 1.76 11.90 6.93
C VAL A 54 2.90 10.90 6.84
N VAL A 55 3.01 9.97 7.79
CA VAL A 55 4.07 8.94 7.77
C VAL A 55 3.94 8.05 6.53
N VAL A 56 2.74 7.55 6.24
CA VAL A 56 2.50 6.71 5.06
C VAL A 56 2.78 7.48 3.77
N TYR A 57 2.43 8.76 3.70
CA TYR A 57 2.74 9.62 2.55
C TYR A 57 4.25 9.73 2.31
N LEU A 58 5.05 9.97 3.36
CA LEU A 58 6.51 10.04 3.25
C LEU A 58 7.14 8.71 2.80
N VAL A 59 6.61 7.59 3.30
CA VAL A 59 7.04 6.25 2.87
C VAL A 59 6.71 6.03 1.40
N MET A 60 5.50 6.38 0.96
CA MET A 60 5.09 6.21 -0.44
C MET A 60 5.88 7.12 -1.39
N LEU A 61 6.23 8.33 -0.96
CA LEU A 61 7.11 9.24 -1.71
C LEU A 61 8.50 8.60 -1.93
N SER A 62 9.11 8.09 -0.85
CA SER A 62 10.41 7.42 -0.92
C SER A 62 10.37 6.17 -1.80
N LEU A 63 9.30 5.38 -1.71
CA LEU A 63 9.09 4.20 -2.55
C LEU A 63 8.87 4.56 -4.02
N GLY A 64 8.20 5.69 -4.29
CA GLY A 64 8.01 6.21 -5.65
C GLY A 64 9.34 6.56 -6.31
N GLU A 65 10.21 7.27 -5.59
CA GLU A 65 11.57 7.59 -6.07
C GLU A 65 12.37 6.31 -6.38
N LEU A 66 12.34 5.31 -5.49
CA LEU A 66 13.00 4.02 -5.71
C LEU A 66 12.42 3.24 -6.90
N ALA A 67 11.10 3.30 -7.10
CA ALA A 67 10.44 2.63 -8.21
C ALA A 67 10.77 3.24 -9.58
N VAL A 68 11.02 4.55 -9.63
CA VAL A 68 11.52 5.22 -10.83
C VAL A 68 12.99 4.88 -11.07
N HIS A 69 13.79 4.85 -10.01
CA HIS A 69 15.23 4.59 -10.11
C HIS A 69 15.58 3.15 -10.47
N MET A 70 14.75 2.18 -10.08
CA MET A 70 14.90 0.75 -10.40
C MET A 70 13.56 0.15 -10.83
N PRO A 71 13.18 0.26 -12.11
CA PRO A 71 11.91 -0.24 -12.62
C PRO A 71 11.96 -1.76 -12.86
N GLU A 72 12.31 -2.51 -11.82
CA GLU A 72 12.35 -3.96 -11.79
C GLU A 72 10.96 -4.48 -11.42
N THR A 73 10.48 -5.54 -12.08
CA THR A 73 9.23 -6.19 -11.68
C THR A 73 9.41 -6.93 -10.35
N GLY A 74 9.10 -6.28 -9.23
CA GLY A 74 9.23 -6.81 -7.88
C GLY A 74 8.43 -6.00 -6.84
N SER A 75 7.99 -6.67 -5.78
CA SER A 75 7.35 -6.00 -4.62
C SER A 75 8.40 -5.31 -3.74
N PHE A 76 7.97 -4.50 -2.77
CA PHE A 76 8.84 -3.73 -1.87
C PHE A 76 9.97 -4.54 -1.21
N HIS A 77 9.75 -5.84 -1.00
CA HIS A 77 10.78 -6.77 -0.52
C HIS A 77 12.04 -6.83 -1.39
N LYS A 78 11.92 -6.65 -2.72
CA LYS A 78 13.09 -6.62 -3.62
C LYS A 78 13.98 -5.40 -3.36
N TYR A 79 13.38 -4.24 -3.05
CA TYR A 79 14.15 -3.06 -2.64
C TYR A 79 14.81 -3.29 -1.28
N ALA A 80 14.10 -3.89 -0.32
CA ALA A 80 14.66 -4.21 1.00
C ALA A 80 15.85 -5.18 0.92
N THR A 81 15.71 -6.32 0.24
CA THR A 81 16.81 -7.30 0.07
C THR A 81 18.00 -6.71 -0.71
N LYS A 82 17.78 -5.76 -1.63
CA LYS A 82 18.86 -5.18 -2.42
C LYS A 82 19.66 -4.11 -1.66
N TYR A 83 19.01 -3.34 -0.79
CA TYR A 83 19.64 -2.22 -0.08
C TYR A 83 19.96 -2.51 1.39
N ILE A 84 19.23 -3.43 2.02
CA ILE A 84 19.37 -3.77 3.45
C ILE A 84 19.99 -5.18 3.61
N GLY A 85 19.71 -6.11 2.69
CA GLY A 85 20.18 -7.49 2.72
C GLY A 85 19.08 -8.48 3.09
#